data_AF-A0A4Z0XZY6-F1
#
_entry.id   AF-A0A4Z0XZY6-F1
#
_cell.length_a   1.000
_cell.length_b   1.000
_cell.length_c   1.000
_cell.angle_alpha   90.00
_cell.angle_beta   90.00
_cell.angle_gamma   90.00
#
_symmetry.space_group_name_H-M   'P 1'
#
loop_
_entity.id
_entity.type
_entity.pdbx_description
1 polymer ?
#
loop_
_entity_poly.entity_id
_entity_poly.type
_entity_poly.pdbx_seq_one_letter_code
_entity_poly.pdbx_strand_id
1 'polypeptide(L)'
;MSKKQVKGIVILLQLFLIGALFLPAGTIIGSAKNQDDATLSVFRMMDRYAGMGFADDARFYMIFAGLFPAAVIVLLLVLKERKNFEAGIILSAFYATASACFYSAAKTKMVDYATMTILPNLIILVSLLSLVMLIRGFFMDTPEGAAKRKN
;
A
#
# COMPACT_ATOMS: atom_id res chain seq x y z
N MET A 1 7.62 22.72 3.07
CA MET A 1 7.10 21.86 1.99
C MET A 1 5.76 22.40 1.53
N SER A 2 5.58 22.63 0.24
CA SER A 2 4.31 23.15 -0.30
C SER A 2 3.27 22.04 -0.43
N LYS A 3 1.98 22.40 -0.45
CA LYS A 3 0.87 21.44 -0.65
C LYS A 3 1.02 20.62 -1.93
N LYS A 4 1.50 21.27 -3.01
CA LYS A 4 1.76 20.62 -4.30
C LYS A 4 2.88 19.56 -4.18
N GLN A 5 3.92 19.84 -3.39
CA GLN A 5 4.99 18.88 -3.11
C GLN A 5 4.47 17.69 -2.29
N VAL A 6 3.63 17.91 -1.28
CA VAL A 6 3.04 16.83 -0.49
C VAL A 6 2.17 15.93 -1.37
N LYS A 7 1.28 16.51 -2.19
CA LYS A 7 0.46 15.75 -3.16
C LYS A 7 1.34 14.93 -4.11
N GLY A 8 2.37 15.53 -4.69
CA GLY A 8 3.30 14.86 -5.61
C GLY A 8 4.02 13.68 -4.96
N ILE A 9 4.51 13.84 -3.72
CA ILE A 9 5.14 12.74 -2.99
C ILE A 9 4.14 11.62 -2.70
N VAL A 10 2.94 11.95 -2.22
CA VAL A 10 1.94 10.92 -1.93
C VAL A 10 1.61 10.13 -3.19
N ILE A 11 1.42 10.78 -4.35
CA ILE A 11 1.21 10.08 -5.62
C ILE A 11 2.36 9.14 -5.96
N LEU A 12 3.62 9.58 -5.79
CA LEU A 12 4.79 8.73 -6.01
C LEU A 12 4.80 7.51 -5.06
N LEU A 13 4.44 7.70 -3.79
CA LEU A 13 4.33 6.60 -2.83
C LEU A 13 3.23 5.61 -3.23
N GLN A 14 2.08 6.09 -3.71
CA GLN A 14 0.99 5.22 -4.18
C GLN A 14 1.36 4.46 -5.46
N LEU A 15 2.08 5.11 -6.40
CA LEU A 15 2.62 4.44 -7.57
C LEU A 15 3.64 3.36 -7.20
N PHE A 16 4.49 3.63 -6.21
CA PHE A 16 5.39 2.63 -5.66
C PHE A 16 4.62 1.45 -5.05
N LEU A 17 3.52 1.69 -4.31
CA LEU A 17 2.70 0.61 -3.74
C LEU A 17 2.10 -0.29 -4.82
N ILE A 18 1.64 0.28 -5.94
CA ILE A 18 1.15 -0.50 -7.09
C ILE A 18 2.30 -1.28 -7.73
N GLY A 19 3.46 -0.64 -7.94
CA GLY A 19 4.65 -1.28 -8.50
C GLY A 19 5.21 -2.40 -7.63
N ALA A 20 5.13 -2.25 -6.31
CA ALA A 20 5.60 -3.21 -5.33
C ALA A 20 4.86 -4.56 -5.42
N LEU A 21 3.65 -4.59 -5.99
CA LEU A 21 2.90 -5.84 -6.21
C LEU A 21 3.62 -6.79 -7.19
N PHE A 22 4.43 -6.24 -8.09
CA PHE A 22 5.21 -7.01 -9.06
C PHE A 22 6.60 -7.38 -8.56
N LEU A 23 7.03 -6.84 -7.41
CA LEU A 23 8.34 -7.10 -6.84
C LEU A 23 8.37 -8.43 -6.07
N PRO A 24 9.55 -9.08 -5.99
CA PRO A 24 9.73 -10.32 -5.24
C PRO A 24 9.53 -10.09 -3.74
N ALA A 25 8.52 -10.76 -3.18
CA ALA A 25 8.14 -10.70 -1.78
C ALA A 25 8.74 -11.82 -0.93
N GLY A 26 9.17 -12.92 -1.54
CA GLY A 26 9.74 -14.08 -0.85
C GLY A 26 10.52 -15.00 -1.78
N THR A 27 11.21 -15.98 -1.20
CA THR A 27 11.80 -17.09 -1.93
C THR A 27 11.21 -18.42 -1.47
N ILE A 28 10.96 -19.34 -2.39
CA ILE A 28 10.42 -20.67 -2.08
C ILE A 28 11.53 -21.55 -1.53
N ILE A 29 11.28 -22.18 -0.38
CA ILE A 29 12.26 -23.08 0.27
C ILE A 29 12.33 -24.38 -0.54
N GLY A 30 13.53 -24.79 -0.95
CA GLY A 30 13.78 -26.06 -1.67
C GLY A 30 13.76 -25.99 -3.22
N SER A 31 13.47 -24.84 -3.83
CA SER A 31 13.53 -24.68 -5.29
C SER A 31 14.96 -24.39 -5.77
N ALA A 32 15.80 -25.43 -5.78
CA ALA A 32 17.20 -25.35 -6.24
C ALA A 32 17.39 -25.62 -7.75
N LYS A 33 16.31 -25.86 -8.52
CA LYS A 33 16.44 -26.34 -9.91
C LYS A 33 16.07 -25.37 -11.03
N ASN A 34 15.29 -24.31 -10.77
CA ASN A 34 14.99 -23.26 -11.76
C ASN A 34 14.91 -21.90 -11.05
N GLN A 35 15.84 -21.00 -11.38
CA GLN A 35 16.03 -19.70 -10.71
C GLN A 35 14.81 -18.77 -10.84
N ASP A 36 14.03 -18.91 -11.93
CA ASP A 36 12.82 -18.12 -12.20
C ASP A 36 11.60 -18.56 -11.36
N ASP A 37 11.60 -19.78 -10.83
CA ASP A 37 10.54 -20.27 -9.93
C ASP A 37 10.85 -20.07 -8.45
N ALA A 38 12.09 -19.71 -8.12
CA ALA A 38 12.51 -19.50 -6.75
C ALA A 38 12.01 -18.17 -6.15
N THR A 39 11.64 -17.18 -6.98
CA THR A 39 11.16 -15.87 -6.52
C THR A 39 9.64 -15.79 -6.53
N LEU A 40 9.08 -15.45 -5.36
CA LEU A 40 7.66 -15.31 -5.12
C LEU A 40 7.32 -13.82 -5.11
N SER A 41 6.78 -13.28 -6.21
CA SER A 41 6.23 -11.91 -6.22
C SER A 41 5.05 -11.78 -5.27
N VAL A 42 4.66 -10.55 -4.88
CA VAL A 42 3.48 -10.34 -4.02
C VAL A 42 2.23 -10.99 -4.62
N PHE A 43 2.02 -10.88 -5.94
CA PHE A 43 0.92 -11.57 -6.63
C PHE A 43 1.01 -13.09 -6.55
N ARG A 44 2.18 -13.68 -6.81
CA ARG A 44 2.37 -15.14 -6.68
C ARG A 44 2.18 -15.58 -5.24
N MET A 45 2.55 -14.75 -4.27
CA MET A 45 2.33 -15.03 -2.85
C MET A 45 0.85 -15.03 -2.49
N MET A 46 0.07 -14.07 -2.98
CA MET A 46 -1.39 -14.08 -2.82
C MET A 46 -2.02 -15.33 -3.44
N ASP A 47 -1.61 -15.70 -4.66
CA ASP A 47 -2.14 -16.87 -5.36
C ASP A 47 -1.80 -18.18 -4.64
N ARG A 48 -0.57 -18.29 -4.11
CA ARG A 48 -0.19 -19.44 -3.27
C ARG A 48 -0.93 -19.46 -1.93
N TYR A 49 -1.18 -18.31 -1.31
CA TYR A 49 -1.97 -18.22 -0.09
C TYR A 49 -3.42 -18.68 -0.36
N ALA A 50 -3.97 -18.32 -1.52
CA ALA A 50 -5.25 -18.84 -1.99
C ALA A 50 -5.24 -20.36 -2.17
N GLY A 51 -4.17 -20.89 -2.78
CA GLY A 51 -3.98 -22.33 -2.98
C GLY A 51 -3.83 -23.14 -1.69
N MET A 52 -3.48 -22.52 -0.57
CA MET A 52 -3.43 -23.16 0.76
C MET A 52 -4.79 -23.22 1.48
N GLY A 53 -5.88 -22.82 0.81
CA GLY A 53 -7.24 -22.85 1.35
C GLY A 53 -7.74 -21.50 1.86
N PHE A 54 -6.97 -20.42 1.73
CA PHE A 54 -7.34 -19.06 2.15
C PHE A 54 -7.68 -18.15 0.95
N ALA A 55 -8.43 -18.69 -0.03
CA ALA A 55 -8.70 -18.02 -1.30
C ALA A 55 -9.50 -16.72 -1.15
N ASP A 56 -10.45 -16.67 -0.21
CA ASP A 56 -11.28 -15.48 -0.02
C ASP A 56 -10.47 -14.31 0.56
N ASP A 57 -9.61 -14.57 1.56
CA ASP A 57 -8.73 -13.56 2.16
C ASP A 57 -7.69 -13.04 1.14
N ALA A 58 -7.12 -13.94 0.34
CA ALA A 58 -6.17 -13.59 -0.71
C ALA A 58 -6.80 -12.69 -1.78
N ARG A 59 -7.99 -13.04 -2.26
CA ARG A 59 -8.72 -12.28 -3.29
C ARG A 59 -9.15 -10.92 -2.75
N PHE A 60 -9.64 -10.88 -1.52
CA PHE A 60 -9.99 -9.64 -0.85
C PHE A 60 -8.78 -8.71 -0.83
N TYR A 61 -7.65 -9.16 -0.28
CA TYR A 61 -6.44 -8.33 -0.21
C TYR A 61 -5.90 -7.93 -1.59
N MET A 62 -5.95 -8.80 -2.60
CA MET A 62 -5.53 -8.49 -3.97
C MET A 62 -6.32 -7.33 -4.57
N ILE A 63 -7.65 -7.31 -4.38
CA ILE A 63 -8.50 -6.22 -4.84
C ILE A 63 -8.14 -4.92 -4.11
N PHE A 64 -7.99 -4.95 -2.78
CA PHE A 64 -7.64 -3.76 -2.00
C PHE A 64 -6.26 -3.20 -2.37
N ALA A 65 -5.28 -4.08 -2.59
CA ALA A 65 -3.91 -3.68 -2.91
C ALA A 65 -3.78 -2.95 -4.24
N GLY A 66 -4.66 -3.24 -5.22
CA GLY A 66 -4.77 -2.45 -6.44
C GLY A 66 -5.68 -1.22 -6.27
N LEU A 67 -6.88 -1.43 -5.72
CA LEU A 67 -7.94 -0.43 -5.70
C LEU A 67 -7.61 0.77 -4.81
N PHE A 68 -7.04 0.55 -3.62
CA PHE A 68 -6.87 1.61 -2.64
C PHE A 68 -5.77 2.62 -3.01
N PRO A 69 -4.58 2.19 -3.44
CA PRO A 69 -3.60 3.11 -3.97
C PRO A 69 -4.09 3.90 -5.18
N ALA A 70 -4.81 3.24 -6.11
CA ALA A 70 -5.40 3.90 -7.27
C ALA A 70 -6.46 4.93 -6.85
N ALA A 71 -7.34 4.58 -5.91
CA ALA A 71 -8.35 5.49 -5.38
C ALA A 71 -7.73 6.72 -4.71
N VAL A 72 -6.66 6.55 -3.93
CA VAL A 72 -5.93 7.69 -3.32
C VAL A 72 -5.38 8.62 -4.39
N ILE A 73 -4.79 8.09 -5.47
CA ILE A 73 -4.30 8.91 -6.59
C ILE A 73 -5.45 9.70 -7.23
N VAL A 74 -6.56 9.04 -7.56
CA VAL A 74 -7.74 9.68 -8.17
C VAL A 74 -8.32 10.76 -7.27
N LEU A 75 -8.47 10.48 -5.97
CA LEU A 75 -9.01 11.44 -5.00
C LEU A 75 -8.12 12.68 -4.88
N LEU A 76 -6.80 12.52 -4.91
CA LEU A 76 -5.86 13.64 -4.85
C LEU A 76 -5.91 14.51 -6.10
N LEU A 77 -6.26 13.95 -7.26
CA LEU A 77 -6.35 14.66 -8.54
C LEU A 77 -7.73 15.30 -8.78
N VAL A 78 -8.83 14.69 -8.33
CA VAL A 78 -10.21 15.05 -8.76
C VAL A 78 -11.00 15.89 -7.74
N LEU A 79 -10.88 15.66 -6.43
CA LEU A 79 -11.76 16.33 -5.45
C LEU A 79 -11.26 17.73 -5.02
N LYS A 80 -12.12 18.51 -4.34
CA LYS A 80 -11.76 19.81 -3.72
C LYS A 80 -10.90 19.60 -2.48
N GLU A 81 -9.79 20.36 -2.42
CA GLU A 81 -8.56 20.09 -1.64
C GLU A 81 -8.77 19.47 -0.25
N ARG A 82 -9.69 19.98 0.58
CA ARG A 82 -9.85 19.52 1.96
C ARG A 82 -10.42 18.11 2.11
N LYS A 83 -11.37 17.73 1.24
CA LYS A 83 -12.00 16.40 1.27
C LYS A 83 -11.08 15.30 0.71
N ASN A 84 -10.10 15.67 -0.11
CA ASN A 84 -9.15 14.73 -0.73
C ASN A 84 -8.23 14.13 0.33
N PHE A 85 -7.72 14.99 1.23
CA PHE A 85 -6.79 14.56 2.26
C PHE A 85 -7.49 13.66 3.28
N GLU A 86 -8.70 14.00 3.71
CA GLU A 86 -9.49 13.18 4.64
C GLU A 86 -9.80 11.79 4.08
N ALA A 87 -10.35 11.72 2.87
CA ALA A 87 -10.63 10.43 2.22
C ALA A 87 -9.35 9.62 1.99
N GLY A 88 -8.25 10.28 1.59
CA GLY A 88 -6.95 9.64 1.43
C GLY A 88 -6.38 9.08 2.74
N ILE A 89 -6.56 9.76 3.87
CA ILE A 89 -6.15 9.30 5.20
C ILE A 89 -6.88 8.00 5.54
N ILE A 90 -8.21 7.97 5.39
CA ILE A 90 -9.02 6.80 5.71
C ILE A 90 -8.62 5.60 4.83
N LEU A 91 -8.50 5.81 3.52
CA LEU A 91 -8.09 4.76 2.59
C LEU A 91 -6.67 4.24 2.88
N SER A 92 -5.72 5.15 3.17
CA SER A 92 -4.33 4.76 3.49
C SER A 92 -4.24 4.01 4.82
N ALA A 93 -5.04 4.40 5.82
CA ALA A 93 -5.10 3.73 7.11
C ALA A 93 -5.68 2.32 6.95
N PHE A 94 -6.81 2.18 6.25
CA PHE A 94 -7.41 0.87 6.01
C PHE A 94 -6.48 -0.03 5.19
N TYR A 95 -5.81 0.51 4.16
CA TYR A 95 -4.84 -0.25 3.38
C TYR A 95 -3.65 -0.73 4.23
N ALA A 96 -3.12 0.11 5.12
CA ALA A 96 -2.04 -0.26 6.02
C ALA A 96 -2.48 -1.40 6.96
N THR A 97 -3.67 -1.31 7.55
CA THR A 97 -4.23 -2.35 8.42
C THR A 97 -4.47 -3.66 7.66
N ALA A 98 -5.12 -3.61 6.50
CA ALA A 98 -5.36 -4.80 5.67
C ALA A 98 -4.05 -5.48 5.26
N SER A 99 -3.04 -4.69 4.87
CA SER A 99 -1.71 -5.19 4.53
C SER A 99 -1.02 -5.85 5.73
N ALA A 100 -1.05 -5.22 6.91
CA ALA A 100 -0.46 -5.77 8.11
C ALA A 100 -1.12 -7.10 8.53
N CYS A 101 -2.45 -7.17 8.47
CA CYS A 101 -3.21 -8.39 8.75
C CYS A 101 -2.84 -9.51 7.76
N PHE A 102 -2.91 -9.22 6.45
CA PHE A 102 -2.61 -10.20 5.42
C PHE A 102 -1.17 -10.71 5.50
N TYR A 103 -0.18 -9.82 5.58
CA TYR A 103 1.23 -10.23 5.62
C TYR A 103 1.59 -10.94 6.91
N SER A 104 0.99 -10.58 8.05
CA SER A 104 1.16 -11.33 9.29
C SER A 104 0.61 -12.75 9.17
N ALA A 105 -0.62 -12.90 8.65
CA ALA A 105 -1.24 -14.20 8.44
C ALA A 105 -0.46 -15.06 7.43
N ALA A 106 -0.08 -14.48 6.30
CA ALA A 106 0.72 -15.14 5.28
C ALA A 106 2.10 -15.56 5.84
N LYS A 107 2.76 -14.73 6.67
CA LYS A 107 4.04 -15.08 7.31
C LYS A 107 3.90 -16.31 8.21
N THR A 108 2.85 -16.35 9.03
CA THR A 108 2.61 -17.48 9.94
C THR A 108 2.23 -18.76 9.18
N LYS A 109 1.44 -18.64 8.11
CA LYS A 109 0.95 -19.80 7.35
C LYS A 109 1.92 -20.32 6.29
N MET A 110 2.87 -19.50 5.85
CA MET A 110 3.87 -19.87 4.83
C MET A 110 5.27 -20.10 5.39
N VAL A 111 5.45 -20.11 6.72
CA VAL A 111 6.79 -20.20 7.36
C VAL A 111 7.58 -21.44 6.93
N ASP A 112 6.89 -22.56 6.67
CA ASP A 112 7.51 -23.82 6.25
C ASP A 112 7.67 -23.93 4.72
N TYR A 113 7.13 -22.98 3.96
CA TYR A 113 7.05 -23.02 2.49
C TYR A 113 7.90 -21.94 1.81
N ALA A 114 7.92 -20.72 2.35
CA ALA A 114 8.60 -19.58 1.76
C ALA A 114 9.26 -18.71 2.82
N THR A 115 10.49 -18.27 2.54
CA THR A 115 11.14 -17.22 3.33
C THR A 115 10.68 -15.88 2.79
N MET A 116 9.90 -15.14 3.59
CA MET A 116 9.50 -13.78 3.23
C MET A 116 10.67 -12.81 3.30
N THR A 117 10.79 -11.94 2.31
CA THR A 117 11.74 -10.82 2.29
C THR A 117 11.25 -9.65 3.16
N ILE A 118 12.01 -8.55 3.18
CA ILE A 118 11.62 -7.31 3.85
C ILE A 118 10.53 -6.52 3.12
N LEU A 119 10.19 -6.88 1.87
CA LEU A 119 9.26 -6.12 1.02
C LEU A 119 7.86 -5.93 1.62
N PRO A 120 7.20 -6.95 2.22
CA PRO A 120 5.93 -6.76 2.94
C PRO A 120 5.97 -5.68 4.02
N ASN A 121 7.07 -5.61 4.77
CA ASN A 121 7.25 -4.58 5.80
C ASN A 121 7.45 -3.20 5.19
N LEU A 122 8.16 -3.11 4.06
CA LEU A 122 8.32 -1.86 3.31
C LEU A 122 6.99 -1.35 2.75
N ILE A 123 6.11 -2.23 2.26
CA ILE A 123 4.77 -1.86 1.78
C ILE A 123 3.95 -1.22 2.91
N ILE A 124 3.95 -1.83 4.10
CA ILE A 124 3.27 -1.27 5.27
C ILE A 124 3.88 0.07 5.66
N LEU A 125 5.22 0.17 5.72
CA LEU A 125 5.93 1.40 6.06
C LEU A 125 5.60 2.54 5.09
N VAL A 126 5.58 2.27 3.78
CA VAL A 126 5.24 3.25 2.74
C VAL A 126 3.78 3.68 2.87
N SER A 127 2.87 2.76 3.18
CA SER A 127 1.46 3.10 3.44
C SER A 127 1.32 4.03 4.64
N LEU A 128 2.04 3.76 5.73
CA LEU A 128 2.05 4.63 6.92
C LEU A 128 2.69 5.99 6.64
N LEU A 129 3.77 6.04 5.85
CA LEU A 129 4.39 7.30 5.46
C LEU A 129 3.42 8.14 4.60
N SER A 130 2.70 7.51 3.67
CA SER A 130 1.66 8.16 2.90
C SER A 130 0.56 8.72 3.81
N LEU A 131 0.11 7.95 4.80
CA LEU A 131 -0.86 8.40 5.80
C LEU A 131 -0.39 9.65 6.54
N VAL A 132 0.86 9.65 7.06
CA VAL A 132 1.43 10.81 7.77
C VAL A 132 1.52 12.04 6.87
N MET A 133 1.92 11.85 5.60
CA MET A 133 1.98 12.95 4.62
C MET A 133 0.60 13.52 4.31
N LEU A 134 -0.43 12.68 4.22
CA LEU A 134 -1.81 13.09 4.00
C LEU A 134 -2.39 13.84 5.22
N ILE A 135 -2.11 13.37 6.44
CA ILE A 135 -2.44 14.08 7.70
C ILE A 135 -1.80 15.47 7.71
N ARG A 136 -0.51 15.55 7.36
CA ARG A 136 0.19 16.84 7.26
C ARG A 136 -0.44 17.74 6.20
N GLY A 137 -0.81 17.18 5.05
CA GLY A 137 -1.52 17.89 3.98
C GLY A 137 -2.87 18.44 4.43
N PHE A 138 -3.61 17.67 5.23
CA PHE A 138 -4.88 18.08 5.82
C PHE A 138 -4.73 19.29 6.77
N PHE A 139 -3.75 19.26 7.69
CA PHE A 139 -3.52 20.37 8.61
C PHE A 139 -3.03 21.65 7.91
N MET A 140 -2.29 21.51 6.80
CA MET A 140 -1.92 22.64 5.95
C MET A 140 -3.11 23.27 5.22
N ASP A 141 -4.24 22.56 5.12
CA ASP A 141 -5.48 23.03 4.48
C ASP A 141 -6.48 23.62 5.49
N THR A 142 -5.94 24.22 6.57
CA THR A 142 -6.72 24.95 7.57
C THR A 142 -7.30 26.26 6.98
N PRO A 143 -8.58 26.57 7.27
CA PRO A 143 -9.29 27.72 6.70
C PRO A 143 -8.69 29.08 7.09
N GLU A 144 -7.91 29.16 8.17
CA GLU A 144 -7.23 30.39 8.59
C GLU A 144 -6.19 30.89 7.56
N GLY A 145 -5.56 29.98 6.81
CA GLY A 145 -4.64 30.34 5.72
C GLY A 145 -5.35 30.85 4.46
N ALA A 146 -6.62 30.51 4.27
CA ALA A 146 -7.43 30.99 3.15
C ALA A 146 -7.96 32.42 3.39
N ALA A 147 -8.20 32.81 4.64
CA ALA A 147 -8.56 34.17 5.01
C ALA A 147 -7.41 35.17 4.77
N LYS A 148 -6.16 34.76 5.04
CA LYS A 148 -4.96 35.60 4.79
C LYS A 148 -4.57 35.79 3.32
N ARG A 149 -5.13 35.03 2.38
CA ARG A 149 -4.87 35.19 0.94
C ARG A 149 -5.89 36.06 0.22
N LYS A 150 -6.93 36.51 0.93
CA LYS A 150 -7.99 37.38 0.40
C LYS A 150 -7.92 38.83 0.91
N ASN A 151 -7.01 39.13 1.84
CA ASN A 151 -6.73 40.49 2.30
C ASN A 151 -5.39 40.96 1.75
#